data_AF-A0A7S0Z132-F1
#
_entry.id   AF-A0A7S0Z132-F1
#
_cell.length_a   1.000
_cell.length_b   1.000
_cell.length_c   1.000
_cell.angle_alpha   90.00
_cell.angle_beta   90.00
_cell.angle_gamma   90.00
#
_symmetry.space_group_name_H-M   'P 1'
#
loop_
_entity.id
_entity.type
_entity.pdbx_description
1 polymer ?
#
loop_
_entity_poly.entity_id
_entity_poly.type
_entity_poly.pdbx_seq_one_letter_code
_entity_poly.pdbx_strand_id
1 'polypeptide(L)'
;EIGADAVNYRETAHHGPVESPTCLAVDPVQGLVAVGGAGGSVKVWGRVGVERKLRAAGESSCICCVEFVAGRGLLLAGTDAPSLQMWDLRKPACLSERCQSLALPSPPRCVAAPPEAPGWCFVGGEDG
;
A
#
# COMPACT_ATOMS: atom_id res chain seq x y z
N GLU A 1 -17.03 34.84 19.79
CA GLU A 1 -16.07 34.71 18.68
C GLU A 1 -15.56 33.28 18.70
N ILE A 2 -15.88 32.48 17.69
CA ILE A 2 -15.47 31.06 17.59
C ILE A 2 -14.25 31.06 16.67
N GLY A 3 -13.08 30.73 17.21
CA GLY A 3 -11.80 30.78 16.50
C GLY A 3 -11.79 29.87 15.28
N ALA A 4 -11.19 30.36 14.20
CA ALA A 4 -11.16 29.74 12.87
C ALA A 4 -10.19 28.53 12.74
N ASP A 5 -9.95 27.77 13.82
CA ASP A 5 -8.88 26.77 13.90
C ASP A 5 -9.36 25.35 14.24
N ALA A 6 -10.48 24.89 13.68
CA ALA A 6 -10.88 23.48 13.86
C ALA A 6 -11.63 22.85 12.69
N VAL A 7 -11.43 23.32 11.46
CA VAL A 7 -11.95 22.61 10.28
C VAL A 7 -10.83 21.72 9.73
N ASN A 8 -10.78 20.48 10.19
CA ASN A 8 -9.94 19.44 9.56
C ASN A 8 -10.61 19.00 8.26
N TYR A 9 -10.14 19.52 7.13
CA TYR A 9 -10.54 19.03 5.81
C TYR A 9 -10.03 17.59 5.64
N ARG A 10 -10.94 16.62 5.62
CA ARG A 10 -10.64 15.23 5.24
C ARG A 10 -11.33 14.96 3.91
N GLU A 11 -10.55 14.70 2.88
CA GLU A 11 -11.07 14.26 1.59
C GLU A 11 -11.77 12.90 1.77
N THR A 12 -13.08 12.86 1.49
CA THR A 12 -13.94 11.69 1.75
C THR A 12 -14.23 10.85 0.51
N ALA A 13 -13.88 11.35 -0.69
CA ALA A 13 -14.08 10.66 -1.96
C ALA A 13 -12.90 10.93 -2.88
N HIS A 14 -12.23 9.86 -3.33
CA HIS A 14 -11.15 9.95 -4.31
C HIS A 14 -11.63 9.42 -5.65
N HIS A 15 -11.93 10.33 -6.57
CA HIS A 15 -12.28 9.98 -7.94
C HIS A 15 -11.02 9.91 -8.80
N GLY A 16 -10.86 8.80 -9.53
CA GLY A 16 -9.74 8.59 -10.46
C GLY A 16 -8.64 7.64 -9.96
N PRO A 17 -7.66 7.34 -10.83
CA PRO A 17 -6.47 6.57 -10.50
C PRO A 17 -5.55 7.36 -9.53
N VAL A 18 -4.59 6.67 -8.91
CA VAL A 18 -3.54 7.34 -8.13
C VAL A 18 -2.76 8.33 -9.02
N GLU A 19 -2.28 9.41 -8.42
CA GLU A 19 -1.38 10.34 -9.09
C GLU A 19 -0.10 9.62 -9.48
N SER A 20 0.21 9.61 -10.78
CA SER A 20 1.39 8.96 -11.36
C SER A 20 1.57 7.50 -10.92
N PRO A 21 0.80 6.55 -11.49
CA PRO A 21 0.91 5.14 -11.13
C PRO A 21 2.29 4.58 -11.50
N THR A 22 2.92 3.90 -10.56
CA THR A 22 4.29 3.38 -10.69
C THR A 22 4.34 1.86 -10.72
N CYS A 23 3.38 1.20 -10.06
CA CYS A 23 3.33 -0.25 -9.93
C CYS A 23 1.89 -0.75 -9.76
N LEU A 24 1.67 -2.03 -10.06
CA LEU A 24 0.37 -2.71 -10.04
C LEU A 24 0.55 -4.14 -9.51
N ALA A 25 -0.39 -4.62 -8.71
CA ALA A 25 -0.51 -6.03 -8.32
C ALA A 25 -1.97 -6.48 -8.36
N VAL A 26 -2.17 -7.80 -8.47
CA VAL A 26 -3.50 -8.43 -8.49
C VAL A 26 -3.51 -9.61 -7.53
N ASP A 27 -4.53 -9.69 -6.69
CA ASP A 27 -4.88 -10.92 -5.98
C ASP A 27 -5.99 -11.65 -6.76
N PRO A 28 -5.67 -12.74 -7.48
CA PRO A 28 -6.67 -13.47 -8.26
C PRO A 28 -7.66 -14.25 -7.39
N VAL A 29 -7.31 -14.59 -6.15
CA VAL A 29 -8.15 -15.35 -5.23
C VAL A 29 -9.25 -14.45 -4.66
N GLN A 30 -8.88 -13.24 -4.26
CA GLN A 30 -9.82 -12.28 -3.68
C GLN A 30 -10.47 -11.37 -4.73
N GLY A 31 -9.94 -11.35 -5.95
CA GLY A 31 -10.36 -10.44 -7.01
C GLY A 31 -10.06 -8.99 -6.65
N LEU A 32 -8.85 -8.74 -6.13
CA LEU A 32 -8.38 -7.41 -5.73
C LEU A 32 -7.28 -6.93 -6.66
N VAL A 33 -7.21 -5.63 -6.84
CA VAL A 33 -6.21 -4.91 -7.62
C VAL A 33 -5.64 -3.83 -6.72
N ALA A 34 -4.32 -3.68 -6.71
CA ALA A 34 -3.62 -2.61 -6.00
C ALA A 34 -2.74 -1.84 -6.98
N VAL A 35 -2.78 -0.51 -6.91
CA VAL A 35 -1.92 0.37 -7.70
C VAL A 35 -1.22 1.35 -6.76
N GLY A 36 0.11 1.32 -6.78
CA GLY A 36 0.96 2.30 -6.10
C GLY A 36 1.19 3.52 -6.97
N GLY A 37 1.33 4.68 -6.34
CA GLY A 37 1.65 5.94 -7.01
C GLY A 37 2.91 6.60 -6.45
N ALA A 38 3.46 7.54 -7.22
CA ALA A 38 4.67 8.28 -6.85
C ALA A 38 4.50 9.14 -5.59
N GLY A 39 3.25 9.52 -5.23
CA GLY A 39 2.94 10.29 -4.02
C GLY A 39 2.82 9.46 -2.73
N GLY A 40 3.26 8.20 -2.71
CA GLY A 40 3.17 7.33 -1.53
C GLY A 40 1.79 6.83 -1.18
N SER A 41 0.87 6.88 -2.16
CA SER A 41 -0.47 6.33 -2.03
C SER A 41 -0.60 5.00 -2.76
N VAL A 42 -1.36 4.07 -2.18
CA VAL A 42 -1.74 2.81 -2.81
C VAL A 42 -3.26 2.74 -2.85
N LYS A 43 -3.84 2.64 -4.04
CA LYS A 43 -5.28 2.46 -4.21
C LYS A 43 -5.57 0.99 -4.44
N VAL A 44 -6.51 0.44 -3.68
CA VAL A 44 -6.95 -0.95 -3.75
C VAL A 44 -8.43 -1.00 -4.10
N TRP A 45 -8.80 -1.80 -5.09
CA TRP A 45 -10.20 -2.01 -5.50
C TRP A 45 -10.42 -3.42 -6.03
N GLY A 46 -11.67 -3.83 -6.22
CA GLY A 46 -11.97 -5.14 -6.77
C GLY A 46 -13.40 -5.59 -6.53
N ARG A 47 -13.57 -6.60 -5.66
CA ARG A 47 -14.89 -7.08 -5.20
C ARG A 47 -15.84 -5.92 -4.84
N VAL A 48 -17.14 -6.15 -5.05
CA VAL A 48 -18.21 -5.18 -4.78
C VAL A 48 -18.06 -4.60 -3.37
N GLY A 49 -17.95 -3.26 -3.27
CA GLY A 49 -17.81 -2.53 -2.02
C GLY A 49 -16.38 -2.43 -1.46
N VAL A 50 -15.38 -2.98 -2.15
CA VAL A 50 -13.97 -2.83 -1.77
C VAL A 50 -13.35 -1.72 -2.61
N GLU A 51 -13.23 -0.55 -2.00
CA GLU A 51 -12.35 0.54 -2.42
C GLU A 51 -11.61 1.06 -1.18
N ARG A 52 -10.28 1.12 -1.25
CA ARG A 52 -9.41 1.60 -0.17
C ARG A 52 -8.32 2.48 -0.77
N LYS A 53 -8.02 3.59 -0.09
CA LYS A 53 -6.80 4.35 -0.31
C LYS A 53 -5.92 4.17 0.92
N LEU A 54 -4.74 3.63 0.70
CA LEU A 54 -3.72 3.39 1.70
C LEU A 54 -2.63 4.42 1.49
N ARG A 55 -1.99 4.83 2.58
CA ARG A 55 -0.86 5.75 2.54
C ARG A 55 0.31 5.08 3.24
N ALA A 56 1.47 5.10 2.59
CA ALA A 56 2.71 4.65 3.21
C ALA A 56 3.03 5.50 4.44
N ALA A 57 3.72 4.90 5.42
CA ALA A 57 4.25 5.64 6.54
C ALA A 57 5.42 6.54 6.08
N GLY A 58 5.48 7.76 6.61
CA GLY A 58 6.45 8.78 6.19
C GLY A 58 5.88 9.77 5.17
N GLU A 59 6.53 10.92 5.01
CA GLU A 59 6.11 11.93 4.03
C GLU A 59 6.54 11.51 2.61
N SER A 60 5.56 11.44 1.71
CA SER A 60 5.72 11.45 0.24
C SER A 60 6.77 10.52 -0.38
N SER A 61 6.94 9.31 0.15
CA SER A 61 7.82 8.30 -0.44
C SER A 61 7.16 7.61 -1.64
N CYS A 62 7.82 7.54 -2.79
CA CYS A 62 7.31 6.87 -3.98
C CYS A 62 7.10 5.37 -3.71
N ILE A 63 5.94 4.83 -4.10
CA ILE A 63 5.73 3.38 -4.07
C ILE A 63 6.40 2.77 -5.30
N CYS A 64 7.44 1.95 -5.10
CA CYS A 64 8.22 1.40 -6.21
C CYS A 64 7.72 0.02 -6.66
N CYS A 65 7.18 -0.77 -5.73
CA CYS A 65 6.66 -2.11 -5.99
C CYS A 65 5.51 -2.43 -5.02
N VAL A 66 4.58 -3.27 -5.46
CA VAL A 66 3.46 -3.76 -4.66
C VAL A 66 3.28 -5.25 -4.93
N GLU A 67 2.86 -6.00 -3.91
CA GLU A 67 2.58 -7.43 -4.05
C GLU A 67 1.51 -7.87 -3.05
N PHE A 68 0.55 -8.66 -3.51
CA PHE A 68 -0.42 -9.30 -2.63
C PHE A 68 0.13 -10.61 -2.08
N VAL A 69 -0.09 -10.87 -0.79
CA VAL A 69 0.03 -12.23 -0.27
C VAL A 69 -1.28 -12.95 -0.60
N ALA A 70 -1.28 -13.64 -1.73
CA ALA A 70 -2.48 -14.18 -2.37
C ALA A 70 -3.41 -14.94 -1.39
N GLY A 71 -4.68 -14.55 -1.37
CA GLY A 71 -5.71 -15.19 -0.54
C GLY A 71 -5.62 -14.88 0.96
N ARG A 72 -4.64 -14.08 1.41
CA ARG A 72 -4.47 -13.73 2.83
C ARG A 72 -4.98 -12.34 3.20
N GLY A 73 -5.34 -11.52 2.22
CA GLY A 73 -5.75 -10.14 2.46
C GLY A 73 -4.64 -9.28 3.03
N LEU A 74 -3.38 -9.59 2.70
CA LEU A 74 -2.23 -8.76 3.04
C LEU A 74 -1.66 -8.14 1.76
N LEU A 75 -1.27 -6.88 1.87
CA LEU A 75 -0.62 -6.13 0.80
C LEU A 75 0.74 -5.66 1.30
N LEU A 76 1.77 -5.92 0.50
CA LEU A 76 3.12 -5.39 0.68
C LEU A 76 3.34 -4.26 -0.32
N ALA A 77 4.02 -3.20 0.09
CA ALA A 77 4.54 -2.18 -0.81
C ALA A 77 5.94 -1.76 -0.42
N GLY A 78 6.86 -1.78 -1.37
CA GLY A 78 8.16 -1.17 -1.23
C GLY A 78 8.10 0.33 -1.53
N THR A 79 8.94 1.11 -0.86
CA THR A 79 9.09 2.54 -1.14
C THR A 79 10.47 2.87 -1.72
N ASP A 80 10.65 4.10 -2.21
CA ASP A 80 11.95 4.66 -2.56
C ASP A 80 12.84 4.97 -1.34
N ALA A 81 12.22 5.13 -0.17
CA ALA A 81 12.90 5.03 1.10
C ALA A 81 13.26 3.55 1.39
N PRO A 82 14.29 3.27 2.21
CA PRO A 82 14.64 1.90 2.61
C PRO A 82 13.60 1.33 3.59
N SER A 83 12.37 1.12 3.11
CA SER A 83 11.25 0.65 3.90
C SER A 83 10.30 -0.25 3.11
N LEU A 84 9.77 -1.26 3.80
CA LEU A 84 8.68 -2.11 3.33
C LEU A 84 7.44 -1.83 4.18
N GLN A 85 6.34 -1.53 3.51
CA GLN A 85 5.06 -1.20 4.11
C GLN A 85 4.10 -2.39 3.97
N MET A 86 3.32 -2.68 5.01
CA MET A 86 2.36 -3.79 5.03
C MET A 86 1.00 -3.35 5.57
N TRP A 87 -0.06 -3.74 4.86
CA TRP A 87 -1.44 -3.53 5.27
C TRP A 87 -2.22 -4.84 5.37
N ASP A 88 -3.12 -4.90 6.35
CA ASP A 88 -4.09 -5.97 6.49
C ASP A 88 -5.47 -5.50 6.02
N LEU A 89 -5.85 -5.95 4.82
CA LEU A 89 -7.08 -5.57 4.12
C LEU A 89 -8.32 -6.29 4.63
N ARG A 90 -8.15 -7.28 5.52
CA ARG A 90 -9.28 -7.95 6.20
C ARG A 90 -9.90 -7.07 7.27
N LYS A 91 -9.15 -6.08 7.74
CA LYS A 91 -9.62 -5.11 8.74
C LYS A 91 -10.53 -4.08 8.07
N PRO A 92 -11.46 -3.46 8.85
CA PRO A 92 -12.28 -2.36 8.33
C PRO A 92 -11.38 -1.22 7.83
N ALA A 93 -11.91 -0.41 6.90
CA ALA A 93 -11.16 0.62 6.18
C ALA A 93 -10.33 1.52 7.11
N CYS A 94 -10.93 1.95 8.22
CA CYS A 94 -10.30 2.81 9.24
C CYS A 94 -9.07 2.18 9.91
N LEU A 95 -9.02 0.85 10.00
CA LEU A 95 -7.89 0.12 10.57
C LEU A 95 -6.89 -0.30 9.50
N SER A 96 -7.33 -0.49 8.25
CA SER A 96 -6.44 -0.76 7.12
C SER A 96 -5.59 0.45 6.74
N GLU A 97 -5.94 1.68 7.15
CA GLU A 97 -5.06 2.84 7.02
C GLU A 97 -3.78 2.71 7.89
N ARG A 98 -3.81 1.87 8.93
CA ARG A 98 -2.65 1.67 9.80
C ARG A 98 -1.65 0.73 9.14
N CYS A 99 -0.63 1.32 8.56
CA CYS A 99 0.49 0.62 7.96
C CYS A 99 1.46 0.07 9.02
N GLN A 100 1.98 -1.12 8.81
CA GLN A 100 3.18 -1.61 9.49
C GLN A 100 4.39 -1.34 8.59
N SER A 101 5.44 -0.73 9.15
CA SER A 101 6.66 -0.38 8.41
C SER A 101 7.83 -1.20 8.92
N LEU A 102 8.57 -1.80 8.00
CA LEU A 102 9.83 -2.49 8.25
C LEU A 102 10.96 -1.70 7.61
N ALA A 103 11.96 -1.30 8.40
CA ALA A 103 13.17 -0.68 7.86
C ALA A 103 14.02 -1.73 7.14
N LEU A 104 14.53 -1.37 5.96
CA LEU A 104 15.40 -2.19 5.12
C LEU A 104 16.80 -1.56 5.09
N PRO A 105 17.83 -2.33 4.69
CA PRO A 105 19.18 -1.77 4.47
C PRO A 105 19.22 -0.83 3.26
N SER A 106 18.45 -1.14 2.21
CA SER A 106 18.34 -0.35 0.98
C SER A 106 16.90 -0.19 0.51
N PRO A 107 16.62 0.74 -0.41
CA PRO A 107 15.35 0.82 -1.09
C PRO A 107 15.02 -0.48 -1.84
N PRO A 108 13.84 -1.08 -1.62
CA PRO A 108 13.41 -2.22 -2.40
C PRO A 108 13.11 -1.82 -3.85
N ARG A 109 13.43 -2.69 -4.81
CA ARG A 109 13.06 -2.57 -6.22
C ARG A 109 11.96 -3.54 -6.61
N CYS A 110 11.92 -4.70 -5.97
CA CYS A 110 10.87 -5.68 -6.14
C CYS A 110 10.60 -6.42 -4.82
N VAL A 111 9.39 -6.92 -4.69
CA VAL A 111 8.96 -7.79 -3.60
C VAL A 111 8.17 -8.95 -4.19
N ALA A 112 8.38 -10.15 -3.66
CA ALA A 112 7.67 -11.35 -4.08
C ALA A 112 7.16 -12.12 -2.85
N ALA A 113 5.88 -12.46 -2.85
CA ALA A 113 5.24 -13.22 -1.78
C ALA A 113 4.90 -14.63 -2.28
N PRO A 114 5.79 -15.63 -2.09
CA PRO A 114 5.56 -16.98 -2.59
C PRO A 114 4.33 -17.62 -1.94
N PRO A 115 3.38 -18.17 -2.71
CA PRO A 115 2.22 -18.87 -2.17
C PRO A 115 2.62 -20.08 -1.30
N GLU A 116 3.70 -20.78 -1.67
CA GLU A 116 4.21 -21.96 -0.97
C GLU A 116 4.90 -21.69 0.38
N ALA A 117 5.36 -20.47 0.64
CA ALA A 117 6.06 -20.12 1.88
C ALA A 117 5.32 -19.00 2.64
N PRO A 118 4.15 -19.31 3.22
CA PRO A 118 3.34 -18.33 3.90
C PRO A 118 4.07 -17.74 5.12
N GLY A 119 4.25 -16.43 5.12
CA GLY A 119 4.95 -15.70 6.19
C GLY A 119 6.33 -15.20 5.79
N TRP A 120 6.83 -15.61 4.63
CA TRP A 120 8.05 -15.09 4.04
C TRP A 120 7.73 -14.24 2.81
N CYS A 121 8.58 -13.25 2.55
CA CYS A 121 8.62 -12.54 1.28
C CYS A 121 10.09 -12.34 0.90
N PHE A 122 10.35 -12.32 -0.40
CA PHE A 122 11.65 -11.93 -0.94
C PHE A 122 11.60 -10.46 -1.29
N VAL A 123 12.67 -9.74 -0.97
CA VAL A 123 12.83 -8.33 -1.29
C VAL A 123 14.14 -8.20 -2.05
N GLY A 124 14.08 -7.69 -3.28
CA GLY A 124 15.25 -7.38 -4.09
C GLY A 124 15.56 -5.89 -4.01
N GLY A 125 16.82 -5.52 -3.75
CA GLY A 125 17.29 -4.15 -3.62
C GLY A 125 18.49 -3.85 -4.52
N GLU A 126 19.10 -2.68 -4.38
CA GLU A 126 20.32 -2.32 -5.12
C GLU A 126 21.59 -2.96 -4.54
N ASP A 127 21.49 -3.50 -3.32
CA ASP A 127 22.62 -4.09 -2.59
C ASP A 127 22.97 -5.53 -3.04
N GLY A 128 22.24 -6.08 -4.02
CA GLY A 128 22.34 -7.48 -4.47
C GLY A 128 21.27 -8.37 -3.87
#